data_AF-A0A2V7ZAW5-F1
#
_entry.id   AF-A0A2V7ZAW5-F1
#
_cell.length_a   1.000
_cell.length_b   1.000
_cell.length_c   1.000
_cell.angle_alpha   90.00
_cell.angle_beta   90.00
_cell.angle_gamma   90.00
#
_symmetry.space_group_name_H-M   'P 1'
#
loop_
_entity.id
_entity.type
_entity.pdbx_description
1 polymer ?
#
loop_
_entity_poly.entity_id
_entity_poly.type
_entity_poly.pdbx_seq_one_letter_code
_entity_poly.pdbx_strand_id
1 'polypeptide(L)' 'MMPFVGDAAARQMAQPRETTTKRESLFASAAMSGDLGVTYGRYTVTQGGPEEGGHYVRVWSRTGAGQWRVALDVNAPRQ' A
#
# COMPACT_ATOMS: atom_id res chain seq x y z
N MET A 1 -5.23 -13.75 3.84
CA MET A 1 -5.03 -13.03 2.57
C MET A 1 -3.79 -13.61 1.89
N MET A 2 -3.89 -13.99 0.62
CA MET A 2 -2.73 -14.47 -0.17
C MET A 2 -1.91 -13.26 -0.65
N PRO A 3 -0.56 -13.29 -0.56
CA PRO A 3 0.26 -12.21 -1.08
C PRO A 3 0.26 -12.21 -2.62
N PHE A 4 0.21 -11.03 -3.22
CA PHE A 4 0.43 -10.86 -4.66
C PHE A 4 1.91 -10.54 -4.88
N VAL A 5 2.58 -11.33 -5.72
CA VAL A 5 4.02 -11.18 -5.99
C VAL A 5 4.24 -10.85 -7.45
N GLY A 6 4.97 -9.76 -7.72
CA GLY A 6 5.35 -9.32 -9.07
C GLY A 6 4.36 -8.36 -9.74
N ASP A 7 4.84 -7.64 -10.77
CA ASP A 7 4.10 -6.56 -11.45
C ASP A 7 2.78 -7.04 -12.08
N ALA A 8 2.75 -8.25 -12.64
CA ALA A 8 1.55 -8.78 -13.31
C ALA A 8 0.40 -8.99 -12.32
N ALA A 9 0.68 -9.61 -11.17
CA ALA A 9 -0.31 -9.85 -10.12
C ALA A 9 -0.77 -8.52 -9.48
N ALA A 10 0.14 -7.57 -9.29
CA ALA A 10 -0.18 -6.24 -8.79
C ALA A 10 -1.12 -5.47 -9.73
N ARG A 11 -0.87 -5.51 -11.04
CA ARG A 11 -1.73 -4.88 -12.06
C ARG A 11 -3.11 -5.53 -12.13
N GLN A 12 -3.18 -6.84 -11.96
CA GLN A 12 -4.46 -7.55 -11.94
C GLN A 12 -5.30 -7.18 -10.71
N MET A 13 -4.67 -6.97 -9.56
CA MET A 13 -5.36 -6.45 -8.37
C MET A 13 -5.74 -4.98 -8.50
N ALA A 14 -4.95 -4.19 -9.22
CA ALA A 14 -5.19 -2.76 -9.48
C ALA A 14 -6.19 -2.50 -10.61
N GLN A 15 -6.83 -3.53 -11.18
CA GLN A 15 -7.89 -3.32 -12.16
C GLN A 15 -8.99 -2.45 -11.54
N PRO A 16 -9.52 -1.46 -12.30
CA PRO A 16 -10.54 -0.56 -11.79
C PRO A 16 -11.73 -1.37 -11.28
N ARG A 17 -11.97 -1.26 -9.97
CA ARG A 17 -13.22 -1.66 -9.35
C ARG A 17 -13.95 -0.37 -8.99
N GLU A 18 -15.28 -0.37 -9.07
CA GLU A 18 -16.10 0.74 -8.56
C GLU A 18 -15.97 0.77 -7.03
N THR A 19 -14.88 1.35 -6.56
CA THR A 19 -14.46 1.28 -5.16
C THR A 19 -13.77 2.57 -4.80
N THR A 20 -14.43 3.36 -3.97
CA THR A 20 -13.81 4.56 -3.42
C THR A 20 -12.89 4.13 -2.29
N THR A 21 -11.58 4.26 -2.51
CA THR A 21 -10.57 4.03 -1.47
C THR A 21 -9.98 5.36 -1.04
N LYS A 22 -10.21 5.77 0.22
CA LYS A 22 -9.48 6.87 0.84
C LYS A 22 -8.27 6.30 1.57
N ARG A 23 -7.09 6.90 1.38
CA ARG A 23 -5.87 6.58 2.12
C ARG A 23 -5.27 7.86 2.69
N GLU A 24 -4.96 7.83 3.97
CA GLU A 24 -4.31 8.93 4.69
C GLU A 24 -2.99 8.43 5.25
N SER A 25 -1.88 9.06 4.87
CA SER A 25 -0.57 8.75 5.44
C SER A 25 -0.43 9.44 6.79
N LEU A 26 -0.22 8.66 7.85
CA LEU A 26 -0.01 9.19 9.19
C LEU A 26 1.47 9.38 9.51
N PHE A 27 2.34 8.65 8.79
CA PHE A 27 3.79 8.70 8.99
C PHE A 27 4.53 8.25 7.74
N ALA A 28 5.71 8.84 7.57
CA ALA A 28 6.69 8.43 6.60
C ALA A 28 8.09 8.54 7.19
N SER A 29 8.96 7.58 6.89
CA SER A 29 10.37 7.66 7.22
C SER A 29 11.22 6.91 6.19
N ALA A 30 12.48 7.30 6.07
CA ALA A 30 13.48 6.65 5.22
C ALA A 30 14.62 6.10 6.08
N ALA A 31 15.19 4.98 5.66
CA ALA A 31 16.40 4.44 6.28
C ALA A 31 17.59 5.39 6.03
N MET A 32 18.54 5.44 6.98
CA MET A 32 19.76 6.25 6.86
C MET A 32 20.62 5.89 5.64
N SER A 33 20.57 4.63 5.20
CA SER A 33 21.18 4.13 3.97
C SER A 33 20.58 4.72 2.69
N GLY A 34 19.34 5.23 2.75
CA GLY A 34 18.63 5.82 1.61
C GLY A 34 18.08 4.82 0.58
N ASP A 35 18.16 3.52 0.88
CA ASP A 35 17.70 2.42 0.03
C ASP A 35 16.26 1.97 0.34
N LEU A 36 15.76 2.26 1.54
CA LEU A 36 14.43 1.89 2.01
C LEU A 36 13.64 3.08 2.56
N GLY A 37 12.32 3.00 2.41
CA GLY A 37 11.36 3.91 3.02
C GLY A 37 10.14 3.16 3.51
N VAL A 38 9.49 3.68 4.55
CA VAL A 38 8.23 3.15 5.05
C VAL A 38 7.20 4.27 5.16
N THR A 39 5.97 3.95 4.80
CA THR A 39 4.81 4.79 5.05
C THR A 39 3.77 3.95 5.78
N TYR A 40 3.19 4.47 6.86
CA TYR A 40 2.02 3.87 7.50
C TYR A 40 0.87 4.86 7.52
N GLY A 41 -0.34 4.34 7.48
CA GLY A 41 -1.52 5.18 7.45
C GLY A 41 -2.82 4.43 7.65
N ARG A 42 -3.92 5.12 7.43
CA ARG A 42 -5.27 4.56 7.50
C ARG A 42 -5.84 4.45 6.09
N TYR A 43 -6.64 3.43 5.88
CA TYR A 43 -7.42 3.30 4.67
C TYR A 43 -8.90 3.08 5.01
N THR A 44 -9.74 3.57 4.11
CA THR A 44 -11.18 3.39 4.10
C THR A 44 -11.56 2.96 2.69
N VAL A 45 -12.43 1.95 2.58
CA VAL A 45 -12.97 1.38 1.35
C VAL A 45 -14.50 1.44 1.42
N THR A 46 -15.12 1.93 0.36
CA THR A 46 -16.58 1.91 0.19
C THR A 46 -16.92 1.19 -1.11
N GLN A 47 -17.67 0.09 -1.02
CA GLN A 47 -18.20 -0.68 -2.15
C GLN A 47 -19.71 -0.93 -1.93
N GLY A 48 -20.55 0.08 -2.20
CA GLY A 48 -22.01 -0.07 -2.20
C GLY A 48 -22.64 -0.55 -0.88
N GLY A 49 -21.89 -0.52 0.22
CA GLY A 49 -22.24 -1.06 1.54
C GLY A 49 -21.51 -0.32 2.66
N PRO A 50 -21.45 -0.90 3.89
CA PRO A 50 -20.80 -0.28 5.04
C PRO A 50 -19.35 0.13 4.74
N GLU A 51 -18.91 1.22 5.36
CA GLU A 51 -17.53 1.65 5.26
C GLU A 51 -16.61 0.64 5.95
N GLU A 52 -15.71 0.02 5.19
CA GLU A 52 -14.69 -0.87 5.73
C GLU A 52 -13.35 -0.16 5.76
N GLY A 53 -12.56 -0.38 6.81
CA GLY A 53 -11.29 0.32 6.93
C GLY A 53 -10.33 -0.33 7.90
N GLY A 54 -9.12 0.19 7.90
CA GLY A 54 -8.02 -0.36 8.67
C GLY A 54 -6.78 0.50 8.57
N HIS A 55 -5.64 -0.10 8.91
CA HIS A 55 -4.33 0.50 8.74
C HIS A 55 -3.63 -0.13 7.54
N TYR A 56 -2.68 0.59 6.96
CA TYR A 56 -1.77 0.03 5.98
C TYR A 56 -0.33 0.32 6.37
N VAL A 57 0.56 -0.56 5.93
CA VAL A 57 2.01 -0.35 5.92
C VAL A 57 2.50 -0.62 4.51
N ARG A 58 3.27 0.32 3.98
CA ARG A 58 3.92 0.17 2.68
C ARG A 58 5.41 0.41 2.82
N VAL A 59 6.19 -0.53 2.29
CA VAL A 59 7.65 -0.45 2.20
C VAL A 59 8.04 -0.13 0.77
N TRP A 60 8.94 0.82 0.66
CA TRP A 60 9.51 1.32 -0.58
C TRP A 60 10.98 0.90 -0.64
N SER A 61 11.43 0.51 -1.83
CA SER A 61 12.84 0.25 -2.11
C SER A 61 13.31 1.16 -3.24
N ARG A 62 14.49 1.76 -3.07
CA ARG A 62 15.13 2.58 -4.07
C ARG A 62 16.00 1.70 -4.95
N THR A 63 15.69 1.69 -6.24
CA THR A 63 16.48 0.98 -7.25
C THR A 63 17.85 1.63 -7.42
N GLY A 64 18.82 0.91 -8.00
CA GLY A 64 20.14 1.48 -8.34
C GLY A 64 20.08 2.67 -9.29
N ALA A 65 18.99 2.82 -10.05
CA ALA A 65 18.71 4.00 -10.88
C ALA A 65 18.06 5.17 -10.10
N GLY A 66 17.96 5.07 -8.77
CA GLY A 66 17.42 6.11 -7.90
C GLY A 66 15.89 6.17 -7.81
N GLN A 67 15.16 5.27 -8.49
CA GLN A 67 13.69 5.25 -8.52
C GLN A 67 13.12 4.48 -7.33
N TRP A 68 12.07 4.99 -6.70
CA TRP A 68 11.33 4.28 -5.66
C TRP A 68 10.30 3.31 -6.26
N ARG A 69 10.29 2.09 -5.74
CA ARG A 69 9.29 1.05 -6.07
C ARG A 69 8.69 0.49 -4.80
N VAL A 70 7.44 0.03 -4.88
CA VAL A 70 6.80 -0.67 -3.76
C VAL A 70 7.41 -2.05 -3.65
N ALA A 71 8.05 -2.34 -2.53
CA ALA A 71 8.58 -3.66 -2.20
C ALA A 71 7.52 -4.50 -1.47
N LEU A 72 6.66 -3.84 -0.68
CA LEU A 72 5.60 -4.48 0.10
C LEU A 72 4.46 -3.48 0.34
N ASP A 73 3.22 -3.95 0.25
CA ASP A 73 2.02 -3.22 0.69
C ASP A 73 1.10 -4.19 1.43
N VAL A 74 0.81 -3.90 2.69
CA VAL A 74 -0.03 -4.73 3.56
C VAL A 74 -1.12 -3.87 4.15
N ASN A 75 -2.36 -4.36 4.07
CA ASN A 75 -3.52 -3.77 4.72
C ASN A 75 -3.90 -4.64 5.93
N ALA A 76 -4.08 -4.02 7.08
CA ALA A 76 -4.56 -4.62 8.32
C ALA A 76 -5.98 -4.08 8.62
N PRO A 77 -7.04 -4.85 8.33
CA PRO A 77 -8.41 -4.47 8.64
C PRO A 77 -8.61 -4.26 10.14
N ARG A 78 -9.51 -3.33 10.51
CA ARG A 78 -9.97 -3.21 11.90
C ARG A 78 -10.86 -4.42 12.23
N GLN A 79 -10.66 -5.03 13.41
CA GLN A 79 -11.52 -6.11 13.91
C GLN A 79 -12.86 -5.59 14.41
#